data_AF-A0A814RR92-F1
#
_entry.id   AF-A0A814RR92-F1
#
_cell.length_a   1.000
_cell.length_b   1.000
_cell.length_c   1.000
_cell.angle_alpha   90.00
_cell.angle_beta   90.00
_cell.angle_gamma   90.00
#
_symmetry.space_group_name_H-M   'P 1'
#
loop_
_entity.id
_entity.type
_entity.pdbx_description
1 polymer ?
#
loop_
_entity_poly.entity_id
_entity_poly.type
_entity_poly.pdbx_seq_one_letter_code
_entity_poly.pdbx_strand_id
1 'polypeptide(L)'
;MINICLLSTTTCFDCLPNELILIIWEYLGNIEAIRIFESMECERYTKLLEEYYYKSVSFRQTSLSTFQLYCSHLLNKIRFHVETLKLGHEYVYSQLRLFTQMRPASLSVIKMFPKLRRLVLYNIPEMSSDDLEPYLSTIPFLQHIEVSRCSLTKLSSLICSNLLNHNKSQLQSCIFHGTYSTNGIILYEPIPSSYQVQQSLIDIRINMQDLISLKNLLQFLPKLLKLGKLSILNFE
;
A
#
# COMPACT_ATOMS: atom_id res chain seq x y z
N MET A 1 -5.99 40.13 -52.82
CA MET A 1 -6.16 39.97 -51.37
C MET A 1 -6.27 38.49 -51.08
N ILE A 2 -5.18 37.86 -50.64
CA ILE A 2 -5.22 36.47 -50.19
C ILE A 2 -5.73 36.51 -48.76
N ASN A 3 -6.93 35.99 -48.55
CA ASN A 3 -7.52 35.80 -47.24
C ASN A 3 -6.75 34.64 -46.59
N ILE A 4 -5.75 34.95 -45.77
CA ILE A 4 -5.06 33.96 -44.95
C ILE A 4 -6.05 33.62 -43.83
N CYS A 5 -6.81 32.54 -44.02
CA CYS A 5 -7.47 31.86 -42.92
C CYS A 5 -6.37 31.40 -41.95
N LEU A 6 -6.17 32.16 -40.88
CA LEU A 6 -5.49 31.72 -39.68
C LEU A 6 -6.30 30.54 -39.11
N LEU A 7 -5.96 29.32 -39.51
CA LEU A 7 -6.34 28.11 -38.81
C LEU A 7 -5.71 28.20 -37.42
N SER A 8 -6.51 28.57 -36.42
CA SER A 8 -6.15 28.38 -35.02
C SER A 8 -6.05 26.87 -34.78
N THR A 9 -4.84 26.32 -34.89
CA THR A 9 -4.55 24.95 -34.51
C THR A 9 -4.53 24.87 -32.98
N THR A 10 -5.70 24.91 -32.36
CA THR A 10 -5.85 24.46 -30.98
C THR A 10 -5.66 22.95 -30.99
N THR A 11 -4.50 22.49 -30.50
CA THR A 11 -4.26 21.07 -30.27
C THR A 11 -5.29 20.55 -29.28
N CYS A 12 -6.25 19.76 -29.77
CA CYS A 12 -7.30 19.18 -28.97
C CYS A 12 -6.76 17.94 -28.26
N PHE A 13 -6.43 18.08 -26.97
CA PHE A 13 -6.02 16.95 -26.13
C PHE A 13 -7.10 15.86 -26.10
N ASP A 14 -8.38 16.21 -26.28
CA ASP A 14 -9.51 15.28 -26.29
C ASP A 14 -9.48 14.27 -27.44
N CYS A 15 -8.64 14.49 -28.45
CA CYS A 15 -8.42 13.53 -29.53
C CYS A 15 -7.28 12.54 -29.27
N LEU A 16 -6.51 12.69 -28.18
CA LEU A 16 -5.43 11.76 -27.86
C LEU A 16 -5.98 10.36 -27.57
N PRO A 17 -5.39 9.28 -28.10
CA PRO A 17 -5.68 7.91 -27.69
C PRO A 17 -5.39 7.70 -26.19
N ASN A 18 -6.16 6.80 -25.57
CA ASN A 18 -6.04 6.49 -24.14
C ASN A 18 -4.61 6.05 -23.78
N GLU A 19 -3.95 5.31 -24.66
CA GLU A 19 -2.59 4.81 -24.48
C GLU A 19 -1.57 5.97 -24.33
N LEU A 20 -1.70 7.02 -25.13
CA LEU A 20 -0.83 8.19 -25.04
C LEU A 20 -1.10 9.00 -23.76
N ILE A 21 -2.35 9.07 -23.35
CA ILE A 21 -2.75 9.73 -22.09
C ILE A 21 -2.14 8.99 -20.90
N LEU A 22 -2.23 7.65 -20.88
CA LEU A 22 -1.62 6.82 -19.85
C LEU A 22 -0.09 7.00 -19.80
N ILE A 23 0.58 7.08 -20.95
CA ILE A 23 2.02 7.36 -21.02
C ILE A 23 2.34 8.74 -20.42
N ILE A 24 1.61 9.79 -20.83
CA ILE A 24 1.79 11.14 -20.26
C ILE A 24 1.60 11.12 -18.74
N TRP A 25 0.63 10.33 -18.26
CA TRP A 25 0.36 10.18 -16.83
C TRP A 25 1.44 9.45 -16.07
N GLU A 26 2.16 8.49 -16.65
CA GLU A 26 3.30 7.84 -15.98
C GLU A 26 4.44 8.82 -15.66
N TYR A 27 4.60 9.86 -16.49
CA TYR A 27 5.54 10.94 -16.23
C TYR A 27 5.02 11.97 -15.20
N LEU A 28 3.74 11.92 -14.86
CA LEU A 28 3.12 12.73 -13.82
C LEU A 28 3.02 11.91 -12.53
N GLY A 29 3.33 12.53 -11.38
CA GLY A 29 3.10 11.86 -10.11
C GLY A 29 1.60 11.61 -9.84
N ASN A 30 1.32 10.65 -8.93
CA ASN A 30 -0.03 10.21 -8.54
C ASN A 30 -1.01 11.32 -8.16
N ILE A 31 -0.53 12.48 -7.75
CA ILE A 31 -1.40 13.58 -7.32
C ILE A 31 -1.48 14.65 -8.40
N GLU A 32 -0.40 14.85 -9.14
CA GLU A 32 -0.33 15.78 -10.26
C GLU A 32 -1.27 15.35 -11.40
N ALA A 33 -1.29 14.06 -11.76
CA ALA A 33 -2.18 13.56 -12.81
C ALA A 33 -3.66 13.74 -12.41
N ILE A 34 -4.03 13.40 -11.17
CA ILE A 34 -5.41 13.60 -10.69
C ILE A 34 -5.82 15.07 -10.80
N ARG A 35 -4.97 15.99 -10.34
CA ARG A 35 -5.27 17.43 -10.37
C ARG A 35 -5.44 17.96 -11.80
N ILE A 36 -4.51 17.62 -12.69
CA ILE A 36 -4.51 18.14 -14.06
C ILE A 36 -5.73 17.61 -14.81
N PHE A 37 -5.98 16.31 -14.76
CA PHE A 37 -7.01 15.68 -15.58
C PHE A 37 -8.41 15.83 -14.99
N GLU A 38 -8.56 16.00 -13.67
CA GLU A 38 -9.83 16.48 -13.09
C GLU A 38 -10.16 17.91 -13.54
N SER A 39 -9.16 18.79 -13.64
CA SER A 39 -9.41 20.19 -14.05
C SER A 39 -9.84 20.36 -15.50
N MET A 40 -9.68 19.32 -16.32
CA MET A 40 -10.07 19.32 -17.74
C MET A 40 -11.56 19.02 -17.94
N GLU A 41 -12.31 18.69 -16.89
CA GLU A 41 -13.77 18.42 -16.93
C GLU A 41 -14.20 17.42 -18.03
N CYS A 42 -13.29 16.52 -18.42
CA CYS A 42 -13.50 15.57 -19.50
C CYS A 42 -13.89 14.20 -18.93
N GLU A 43 -15.13 13.76 -19.20
CA GLU A 43 -15.68 12.49 -18.69
C GLU A 43 -14.79 11.29 -19.04
N ARG A 44 -14.19 11.30 -20.24
CA ARG A 44 -13.25 10.26 -20.68
C ARG A 44 -12.05 10.15 -19.74
N TYR A 45 -11.47 11.27 -19.32
CA TYR A 45 -10.33 11.27 -18.40
C TYR A 45 -10.73 10.89 -16.99
N THR A 46 -11.91 11.30 -16.52
CA THR A 46 -12.43 10.85 -15.24
C THR A 46 -12.57 9.33 -15.20
N LYS A 47 -13.13 8.71 -16.25
CA LYS A 47 -13.23 7.24 -16.34
C LYS A 47 -11.86 6.57 -16.36
N LEU A 48 -10.93 7.08 -17.15
CA LEU A 48 -9.56 6.55 -17.18
C LEU A 48 -8.84 6.68 -15.82
N LEU A 49 -9.03 7.79 -15.09
CA LEU A 49 -8.51 7.96 -13.74
C LEU A 49 -9.09 6.92 -12.78
N GLU A 50 -10.40 6.68 -12.82
CA GLU A 50 -11.07 5.67 -11.99
C GLU A 50 -10.63 4.23 -12.31
N GLU A 51 -10.46 3.92 -13.59
CA GLU A 51 -10.14 2.57 -14.07
C GLU A 51 -8.69 2.17 -13.85
N TYR A 52 -7.76 3.11 -13.98
CA TYR A 52 -6.31 2.81 -13.96
C TYR A 52 -5.62 3.38 -12.73
N TYR A 53 -5.96 4.61 -12.35
CA TYR A 53 -5.11 5.39 -11.46
C TYR A 53 -5.56 5.34 -10.01
N TYR A 54 -6.85 5.55 -9.75
CA TYR A 54 -7.41 5.51 -8.40
C TYR A 54 -7.27 4.14 -7.74
N LYS A 55 -7.10 3.08 -8.54
CA LYS A 55 -6.88 1.72 -8.02
C LYS A 55 -5.59 1.58 -7.22
N SER A 56 -4.53 2.30 -7.58
CA SER A 56 -3.21 2.15 -6.94
C SER A 56 -2.58 3.51 -6.64
N VAL A 57 -2.60 3.90 -5.38
CA VAL A 57 -2.09 5.21 -4.94
C VAL A 57 -0.82 5.03 -4.11
N SER A 58 0.21 5.79 -4.44
CA SER A 58 1.49 5.76 -3.73
C SER A 58 1.99 7.14 -3.34
N PHE A 59 2.44 7.26 -2.09
CA PHE A 59 2.98 8.47 -1.48
C PHE A 59 4.47 8.41 -1.16
N ARG A 60 5.16 7.36 -1.66
CA ARG A 60 6.56 7.06 -1.31
C ARG A 60 7.49 8.27 -1.50
N GLN A 61 7.28 9.05 -2.55
CA GLN A 61 8.13 10.17 -2.94
C GLN A 61 7.36 11.51 -2.97
N THR A 62 6.14 11.53 -2.43
CA THR A 62 5.34 12.76 -2.44
C THR A 62 5.77 13.71 -1.34
N SER A 63 5.82 15.01 -1.65
CA SER A 63 6.07 16.04 -0.66
C SER A 63 4.98 16.08 0.43
N LEU A 64 5.30 16.68 1.57
CA LEU A 64 4.35 16.84 2.68
C LEU A 64 3.10 17.63 2.29
N SER A 65 3.28 18.73 1.54
CA SER A 65 2.19 19.58 1.10
C SER A 65 1.28 18.86 0.10
N THR A 66 1.86 18.10 -0.82
CA THR A 66 1.11 17.23 -1.75
C THR A 66 0.30 16.19 -0.99
N PHE A 67 0.87 15.59 0.06
CA PHE A 67 0.19 14.62 0.91
C PHE A 67 -0.98 15.24 1.71
N GLN A 68 -0.78 16.43 2.27
CA GLN A 68 -1.84 17.16 2.96
C GLN A 68 -3.00 17.50 2.03
N LEU A 69 -2.69 18.00 0.82
CA LEU A 69 -3.69 18.30 -0.21
C LEU A 69 -4.47 17.05 -0.62
N TYR A 70 -3.79 15.90 -0.74
CA TYR A 70 -4.45 14.62 -0.97
C TYR A 70 -5.46 14.31 0.14
N CYS A 71 -5.02 14.35 1.40
CA CYS A 71 -5.86 14.04 2.55
C CYS A 71 -7.07 14.97 2.68
N SER A 72 -6.92 16.27 2.39
CA SER A 72 -7.99 17.25 2.55
C SER A 72 -8.97 17.31 1.36
N HIS A 73 -8.52 17.09 0.13
CA HIS A 73 -9.33 17.38 -1.06
C HIS A 73 -9.62 16.17 -1.95
N LEU A 74 -8.68 15.23 -2.07
CA LEU A 74 -8.80 14.13 -3.04
C LEU A 74 -9.30 12.83 -2.42
N LEU A 75 -9.02 12.62 -1.13
CA LEU A 75 -9.32 11.38 -0.42
C LEU A 75 -10.80 10.98 -0.54
N ASN A 76 -11.74 11.90 -0.32
CA ASN A 76 -13.16 11.58 -0.39
C ASN A 76 -13.64 11.15 -1.79
N LYS A 77 -12.98 11.62 -2.84
CA LYS A 77 -13.31 11.26 -4.23
C LYS A 77 -12.81 9.87 -4.56
N ILE A 78 -11.54 9.59 -4.26
CA ILE A 78 -10.90 8.38 -4.79
C ILE A 78 -11.05 7.16 -3.89
N ARG A 79 -11.33 7.34 -2.58
CA ARG A 79 -11.24 6.27 -1.57
C ARG A 79 -12.06 5.02 -1.88
N PHE A 80 -13.16 5.14 -2.63
CA PHE A 80 -14.03 4.02 -2.98
C PHE A 80 -13.50 3.14 -4.13
N HIS A 81 -12.43 3.59 -4.79
CA HIS A 81 -11.81 2.93 -5.94
C HIS A 81 -10.43 2.34 -5.59
N VAL A 82 -9.82 2.76 -4.47
CA VAL A 82 -8.48 2.33 -4.07
C VAL A 82 -8.46 0.85 -3.70
N GLU A 83 -7.68 0.07 -4.44
CA GLU A 83 -7.39 -1.35 -4.17
C GLU A 83 -6.00 -1.54 -3.58
N THR A 84 -5.05 -0.70 -3.97
CA THR A 84 -3.67 -0.67 -3.46
C THR A 84 -3.36 0.70 -2.90
N LEU A 85 -2.98 0.75 -1.62
CA LEU A 85 -2.58 1.97 -0.95
C LEU A 85 -1.15 1.83 -0.43
N LYS A 86 -0.25 2.72 -0.84
CA LYS A 86 1.13 2.77 -0.34
C LYS A 86 1.36 4.07 0.42
N LEU A 87 1.35 3.99 1.75
CA LEU A 87 1.50 5.12 2.67
C LEU A 87 2.92 5.21 3.24
N GLY A 88 3.33 6.43 3.56
CA GLY A 88 4.64 6.72 4.12
C GLY A 88 5.61 7.25 3.06
N HIS A 89 6.57 8.06 3.50
CA HIS A 89 7.60 8.61 2.65
C HIS A 89 8.88 7.78 2.79
N GLU A 90 9.65 7.68 1.71
CA GLU A 90 10.90 6.94 1.68
C GLU A 90 11.88 7.41 2.76
N TYR A 91 11.90 8.71 3.04
CA TYR A 91 12.85 9.32 3.97
C TYR A 91 12.21 9.94 5.22
N VAL A 92 10.88 10.04 5.29
CA VAL A 92 10.20 10.83 6.33
C VAL A 92 9.02 10.09 6.95
N TYR A 93 9.02 9.93 8.27
CA TYR A 93 7.97 9.19 8.98
C TYR A 93 6.63 9.94 9.08
N SER A 94 6.63 11.27 8.93
CA SER A 94 5.51 12.14 9.27
C SER A 94 4.19 11.82 8.56
N GLN A 95 4.22 11.20 7.38
CA GLN A 95 3.02 10.96 6.59
C GLN A 95 2.06 9.93 7.21
N LEU A 96 2.56 8.87 7.86
CA LEU A 96 1.69 7.87 8.51
C LEU A 96 0.92 8.47 9.67
N ARG A 97 1.60 9.28 10.48
CA ARG A 97 0.96 10.01 11.59
C ARG A 97 0.00 11.09 11.11
N LEU A 98 0.34 11.78 10.02
CA LEU A 98 -0.55 12.76 9.44
C LEU A 98 -1.81 12.13 8.87
N PHE A 99 -1.71 10.95 8.25
CA PHE A 99 -2.88 10.25 7.75
C PHE A 99 -3.82 9.81 8.88
N THR A 100 -3.29 9.30 9.99
CA THR A 100 -4.14 8.96 11.15
C THR A 100 -4.84 10.18 11.73
N GLN A 101 -4.15 11.34 11.75
CA GLN A 101 -4.70 12.61 12.24
C GLN A 101 -5.75 13.23 11.30
N MET A 102 -5.52 13.16 9.98
CA MET A 102 -6.38 13.80 8.98
C MET A 102 -7.56 12.92 8.56
N ARG A 103 -7.49 11.62 8.83
CA ARG A 103 -8.62 10.69 8.64
C ARG A 103 -9.73 11.05 9.64
N PRO A 104 -11.02 11.02 9.23
CA PRO A 104 -12.13 11.13 10.16
C PRO A 104 -11.98 10.10 11.29
N ALA A 105 -12.03 10.54 12.54
CA ALA A 105 -11.80 9.67 13.71
C ALA A 105 -12.81 8.51 13.80
N SER A 106 -14.03 8.71 13.29
CA SER A 106 -15.09 7.69 13.15
C SER A 106 -14.80 6.64 12.06
N LEU A 107 -13.77 6.90 11.25
CA LEU A 107 -13.21 6.16 10.12
C LEU A 107 -13.12 4.64 10.23
N SER A 108 -12.11 4.05 10.85
CA SER A 108 -11.53 2.75 10.40
C SER A 108 -10.99 2.81 8.95
N VAL A 109 -9.75 2.34 8.74
CA VAL A 109 -9.08 2.44 7.42
C VAL A 109 -9.82 1.59 6.38
N ILE A 110 -10.39 0.45 6.79
CA ILE A 110 -11.17 -0.42 5.90
C ILE A 110 -12.51 0.21 5.48
N LYS A 111 -13.18 0.96 6.36
CA LYS A 111 -14.41 1.69 5.99
C LYS A 111 -14.10 2.88 5.09
N MET A 112 -12.92 3.48 5.25
CA MET A 112 -12.46 4.53 4.35
C MET A 112 -12.17 3.99 2.95
N PHE A 113 -11.51 2.83 2.84
CA PHE A 113 -11.17 2.20 1.57
C PHE A 113 -11.82 0.81 1.44
N PRO A 114 -13.10 0.72 1.06
CA PRO A 114 -13.84 -0.54 1.09
C PRO A 114 -13.36 -1.59 0.07
N LYS A 115 -12.61 -1.18 -0.95
CA LYS A 115 -12.01 -2.07 -1.96
C LYS A 115 -10.55 -2.40 -1.69
N LEU A 116 -9.99 -1.94 -0.56
CA LEU A 116 -8.57 -2.09 -0.28
C LEU A 116 -8.20 -3.57 -0.12
N ARG A 117 -7.29 -4.03 -0.98
CA ARG A 117 -6.76 -5.39 -0.98
C ARG A 117 -5.28 -5.42 -0.63
N ARG A 118 -4.53 -4.37 -0.99
CA ARG A 118 -3.10 -4.25 -0.74
C ARG A 118 -2.78 -2.98 0.04
N LEU A 119 -2.06 -3.13 1.15
CA LEU A 119 -1.52 -2.02 1.93
C LEU A 119 -0.01 -2.11 2.00
N VAL A 120 0.69 -1.05 1.64
CA VAL A 120 2.14 -0.93 1.82
C VAL A 120 2.43 0.25 2.74
N LEU A 121 3.20 0.03 3.81
CA LEU A 121 3.58 1.06 4.75
C LEU A 121 5.11 1.24 4.74
N TYR A 122 5.60 2.46 4.54
CA TYR A 122 7.03 2.77 4.45
C TYR A 122 7.56 3.48 5.71
N ASN A 123 8.80 3.15 6.04
CA ASN A 123 9.69 3.89 6.94
C ASN A 123 9.10 4.10 8.34
N ILE A 124 8.98 3.02 9.11
CA ILE A 124 8.37 3.07 10.44
C ILE A 124 9.44 2.96 11.53
N PRO A 125 9.70 4.05 12.29
CA PRO A 125 10.61 4.05 13.42
C PRO A 125 10.16 3.09 14.52
N GLU A 126 11.12 2.56 15.26
CA GLU A 126 10.87 1.61 16.35
C GLU A 126 10.04 2.19 17.51
N MET A 127 10.08 3.52 17.68
CA MET A 127 9.46 4.24 18.79
C MET A 127 7.99 4.60 18.54
N SER A 128 7.48 4.38 17.33
CA SER A 128 6.17 4.90 16.90
C SER A 128 5.26 3.81 16.33
N SER A 129 5.48 2.55 16.75
CA SER A 129 4.67 1.40 16.36
C SER A 129 3.19 1.52 16.74
N ASP A 130 2.85 2.35 17.73
CA ASP A 130 1.47 2.58 18.16
C ASP A 130 0.66 3.30 17.06
N ASP A 131 1.32 4.13 16.25
CA ASP A 131 0.70 4.74 15.07
C ASP A 131 0.33 3.70 13.99
N LEU A 132 0.85 2.46 14.08
CA LEU A 132 0.53 1.39 13.14
C LEU A 132 -0.77 0.68 13.44
N GLU A 133 -1.22 0.68 14.69
CA GLU A 133 -2.41 -0.06 15.12
C GLU A 133 -3.65 0.23 14.25
N PRO A 134 -3.96 1.48 13.86
CA PRO A 134 -5.10 1.79 13.00
C PRO A 134 -5.03 1.17 11.60
N TYR A 135 -3.82 0.87 11.12
CA TYR A 135 -3.57 0.25 9.83
C TYR A 135 -3.53 -1.27 9.93
N LEU A 136 -2.85 -1.81 10.94
CA LEU A 136 -2.70 -3.25 11.14
C LEU A 136 -4.05 -3.91 11.50
N SER A 137 -4.98 -3.19 12.13
CA SER A 137 -6.36 -3.67 12.31
C SER A 137 -7.11 -3.97 11.01
N THR A 138 -6.60 -3.53 9.85
CA THR A 138 -7.18 -3.89 8.54
C THR A 138 -6.70 -5.22 7.99
N ILE A 139 -5.65 -5.81 8.56
CA ILE A 139 -5.01 -7.05 8.10
C ILE A 139 -5.99 -8.18 7.76
N PRO A 140 -7.04 -8.47 8.57
CA PRO A 140 -7.95 -9.58 8.28
C PRO A 140 -8.71 -9.42 6.95
N PHE A 141 -8.82 -8.19 6.46
CA PHE A 141 -9.59 -7.83 5.27
C PHE A 141 -8.69 -7.59 4.05
N LEU A 142 -7.37 -7.53 4.24
CA LEU A 142 -6.41 -7.34 3.16
C LEU A 142 -6.00 -8.69 2.58
N GLN A 143 -5.72 -8.72 1.29
CA GLN A 143 -5.06 -9.84 0.62
C GLN A 143 -3.54 -9.74 0.79
N HIS A 144 -3.00 -8.52 0.79
CA HIS A 144 -1.57 -8.26 0.84
C HIS A 144 -1.26 -7.12 1.80
N ILE A 145 -0.31 -7.33 2.70
CA ILE A 145 0.29 -6.26 3.49
C ILE A 145 1.81 -6.30 3.35
N GLU A 146 2.41 -5.13 3.20
CA GLU A 146 3.85 -4.95 3.14
C GLU A 146 4.25 -3.81 4.08
N VAL A 147 5.22 -4.03 4.96
CA VAL A 147 5.75 -2.98 5.80
C VAL A 147 7.26 -2.93 5.63
N SER A 148 7.78 -1.78 5.24
CA SER A 148 9.17 -1.59 4.88
C SER A 148 9.89 -0.67 5.86
N ARG A 149 11.18 -0.95 6.12
CA ARG A 149 12.03 -0.20 7.05
C ARG A 149 11.38 -0.08 8.43
N CYS A 150 11.01 -1.21 9.02
CA CYS A 150 10.34 -1.29 10.32
C CYS A 150 11.14 -2.10 11.35
N SER A 151 10.85 -1.90 12.64
CA SER A 151 11.33 -2.82 13.69
C SER A 151 10.60 -4.16 13.59
N LEU A 152 11.33 -5.22 13.25
CA LEU A 152 10.76 -6.56 13.09
C LEU A 152 10.17 -7.09 14.41
N THR A 153 10.67 -6.62 15.56
CA THR A 153 10.35 -7.15 16.89
C THR A 153 8.94 -6.82 17.37
N LYS A 154 8.56 -5.54 17.36
CA LYS A 154 7.24 -5.07 17.78
C LYS A 154 6.18 -5.40 16.74
N LEU A 155 6.55 -5.29 15.48
CA LEU A 155 5.66 -5.56 14.37
C LEU A 155 5.28 -7.05 14.33
N SER A 156 6.22 -7.99 14.51
CA SER A 156 5.89 -9.42 14.62
C SER A 156 4.90 -9.72 15.74
N SER A 157 4.99 -9.02 16.87
CA SER A 157 4.04 -9.14 17.98
C SER A 157 2.62 -8.70 17.56
N LEU A 158 2.50 -7.51 16.94
CA LEU A 158 1.24 -6.94 16.47
C LEU A 158 0.58 -7.79 15.38
N ILE A 159 1.36 -8.41 14.52
CA ILE A 159 0.84 -9.30 13.47
C ILE A 159 0.36 -10.60 14.08
N CYS A 160 1.13 -11.20 14.98
CA CYS A 160 0.70 -12.42 15.66
C CYS A 160 -0.59 -12.19 16.44
N SER A 161 -0.71 -11.06 17.15
CA SER A 161 -1.95 -10.75 17.87
C SER A 161 -3.13 -10.56 16.92
N ASN A 162 -2.97 -9.81 15.83
CA ASN A 162 -4.08 -9.61 14.88
C ASN A 162 -4.44 -10.89 14.12
N LEU A 163 -3.47 -11.61 13.56
CA LEU A 163 -3.75 -12.83 12.79
C LEU A 163 -4.32 -13.96 13.65
N LEU A 164 -3.78 -14.20 14.85
CA LEU A 164 -4.28 -15.27 15.73
C LEU A 164 -5.68 -14.97 16.29
N ASN A 165 -6.06 -13.70 16.39
CA ASN A 165 -7.36 -13.30 16.90
C ASN A 165 -8.48 -13.36 15.84
N HIS A 166 -8.16 -13.58 14.57
CA HIS A 166 -9.13 -13.56 13.48
C HIS A 166 -9.22 -14.92 12.76
N ASN A 167 -10.33 -15.63 12.97
CA ASN A 167 -10.61 -16.96 12.37
C ASN A 167 -10.90 -16.93 10.85
N LYS A 168 -11.07 -15.75 10.24
CA LYS A 168 -11.35 -15.58 8.81
C LYS A 168 -10.52 -14.42 8.27
N SER A 169 -9.28 -14.70 7.90
CA SER A 169 -8.39 -13.76 7.22
C SER A 169 -8.49 -13.96 5.70
N GLN A 170 -8.50 -12.86 4.93
CA GLN A 170 -8.32 -12.90 3.47
C GLN A 170 -6.84 -12.79 3.06
N LEU A 171 -5.95 -12.76 4.05
CA LEU A 171 -4.54 -12.46 3.84
C LEU A 171 -3.81 -13.59 3.12
N GLN A 172 -3.41 -13.31 1.90
CA GLN A 172 -2.63 -14.19 1.05
C GLN A 172 -1.13 -13.93 1.19
N SER A 173 -0.71 -12.68 1.48
CA SER A 173 0.68 -12.40 1.79
C SER A 173 0.90 -11.23 2.76
N CYS A 174 2.00 -11.33 3.51
CA CYS A 174 2.38 -10.47 4.61
C CYS A 174 3.90 -10.30 4.57
N ILE A 175 4.42 -9.17 4.09
CA ILE A 175 5.85 -8.97 3.87
C ILE A 175 6.35 -7.87 4.80
N PHE A 176 7.43 -8.13 5.50
CA PHE A 176 8.00 -7.21 6.46
C PHE A 176 9.48 -7.08 6.22
N HIS A 177 9.93 -5.89 5.84
CA HIS A 177 11.33 -5.57 5.69
C HIS A 177 11.81 -4.78 6.90
N GLY A 178 12.88 -5.26 7.52
CA GLY A 178 13.62 -4.56 8.55
C GLY A 178 14.20 -3.25 8.03
N THR A 179 14.87 -2.51 8.91
CA THR A 179 15.59 -1.27 8.57
C THR A 179 16.64 -1.51 7.48
N TYR A 180 17.24 -2.70 7.47
CA TYR A 180 18.09 -3.20 6.41
C TYR A 180 17.26 -4.06 5.46
N SER A 181 17.32 -3.78 4.16
CA SER A 181 16.48 -4.40 3.12
C SER A 181 16.61 -5.92 3.04
N THR A 182 17.69 -6.48 3.55
CA THR A 182 17.97 -7.91 3.58
C THR A 182 17.30 -8.64 4.74
N ASN A 183 16.86 -7.94 5.79
CA ASN A 183 16.16 -8.54 6.92
C ASN A 183 14.65 -8.51 6.68
N GLY A 184 13.95 -9.62 6.90
CA GLY A 184 12.50 -9.63 6.78
C GLY A 184 11.77 -10.93 7.09
N ILE A 185 10.45 -10.78 7.25
CA ILE A 185 9.49 -11.86 7.47
C ILE A 185 8.48 -11.82 6.34
N ILE A 186 8.29 -12.94 5.67
CA ILE A 186 7.33 -13.11 4.59
C ILE A 186 6.38 -14.23 5.01
N LEU A 187 5.12 -13.92 5.25
CA LEU A 187 4.04 -14.89 5.41
C LEU A 187 3.31 -14.94 4.08
N TYR A 188 3.03 -16.12 3.55
CA TYR A 188 2.15 -16.24 2.40
C TYR A 188 1.38 -17.55 2.41
N GLU A 189 0.19 -17.52 1.84
CA GLU A 189 -0.61 -18.70 1.63
C GLU A 189 -0.24 -19.30 0.26
N PRO A 190 0.29 -20.53 0.21
CA PRO A 190 0.67 -21.17 -1.03
C PRO A 190 -0.58 -21.48 -1.84
N ILE A 191 -0.55 -21.13 -3.14
CA ILE A 191 -1.60 -21.51 -4.08
C ILE A 191 -1.60 -23.04 -4.16
N PRO A 192 -2.71 -23.73 -3.88
CA PRO A 192 -2.73 -25.19 -3.88
C PRO A 192 -2.44 -25.70 -5.29
N SER A 193 -1.29 -26.37 -5.44
CA SER A 193 -0.93 -27.09 -6.65
C SER A 193 -1.76 -28.38 -6.72
N SER A 194 -3.00 -28.27 -7.23
CA SER A 194 -3.96 -29.34 -7.52
C SER A 194 -4.38 -30.26 -6.35
N TYR A 195 -5.71 -30.41 -6.17
CA TYR A 195 -6.37 -31.51 -5.43
C TYR A 195 -5.84 -31.86 -4.02
N GLN A 196 -5.48 -30.87 -3.20
CA GLN A 196 -5.34 -31.11 -1.76
C GLN A 196 -6.42 -30.37 -0.96
N VAL A 197 -6.91 -31.06 0.07
CA VAL A 197 -7.96 -30.61 0.98
C VAL A 197 -7.58 -29.24 1.56
N GLN A 198 -8.55 -28.33 1.52
CA GLN A 198 -8.47 -26.92 1.95
C GLN A 198 -8.01 -26.78 3.41
N GLN A 199 -6.70 -26.84 3.64
CA GLN A 199 -6.07 -26.26 4.82
C GLN A 199 -5.19 -25.12 4.32
N SER A 200 -5.58 -23.89 4.66
CA SER A 200 -4.78 -22.68 4.47
C SER A 200 -3.47 -22.82 5.25
N LEU A 201 -2.45 -23.37 4.58
CA LEU A 201 -1.14 -23.60 5.19
C LEU A 201 -0.29 -22.36 4.99
N ILE A 202 -0.32 -21.40 5.91
CA ILE A 202 0.56 -20.22 5.84
C ILE A 202 2.01 -20.72 5.89
N ASP A 203 2.82 -20.39 4.88
CA ASP A 203 4.27 -20.59 4.90
C ASP A 203 4.95 -19.29 5.36
N ILE A 204 5.84 -19.45 6.33
CA ILE A 204 6.56 -18.35 6.98
C ILE A 204 8.00 -18.43 6.51
N ARG A 205 8.38 -17.52 5.62
CA ARG A 205 9.75 -17.36 5.14
C ARG A 205 10.44 -16.24 5.91
N ILE A 206 11.61 -16.51 6.47
CA ILE A 206 12.37 -15.50 7.21
C ILE A 206 13.75 -15.37 6.58
N ASN A 207 14.13 -14.14 6.22
CA ASN A 207 15.48 -13.79 5.81
C ASN A 207 16.11 -12.91 6.91
N MET A 208 17.20 -13.35 7.53
CA MET A 208 17.83 -12.63 8.64
C MET A 208 19.35 -12.62 8.48
N GLN A 209 19.93 -11.42 8.44
CA GLN A 209 21.38 -11.21 8.54
C GLN A 209 21.76 -10.57 9.89
N ASP A 210 20.79 -10.05 10.65
CA ASP A 210 21.00 -9.44 11.97
C ASP A 210 20.64 -10.39 13.13
N LEU A 211 21.64 -10.68 13.97
CA LEU A 211 21.52 -11.52 15.18
C LEU A 211 20.56 -10.96 16.23
N ILE A 212 20.44 -9.63 16.34
CA ILE A 212 19.52 -9.00 17.30
C ILE A 212 18.08 -9.25 16.86
N SER A 213 17.80 -9.01 15.59
CA SER A 213 16.50 -9.29 15.00
C SER A 213 16.15 -10.78 15.08
N LEU A 214 17.12 -11.68 14.88
CA LEU A 214 16.93 -13.13 15.02
C LEU A 214 16.54 -13.54 16.45
N LYS A 215 17.30 -13.05 17.45
CA LYS A 215 17.03 -13.32 18.87
C LYS A 215 15.61 -12.95 19.26
N ASN A 216 15.14 -11.79 18.81
CA ASN A 216 13.80 -11.31 19.12
C ASN A 216 12.72 -12.12 18.40
N LEU A 217 12.93 -12.47 17.14
CA LEU A 217 12.01 -13.30 16.38
C LEU A 217 11.86 -14.70 17.01
N LEU A 218 12.96 -15.29 17.50
CA LEU A 218 12.93 -16.56 18.23
C LEU A 218 12.03 -16.53 19.48
N GLN A 219 11.89 -15.38 20.14
CA GLN A 219 10.95 -15.24 21.27
C GLN A 219 9.49 -15.36 20.82
N PHE A 220 9.18 -14.99 19.58
CA PHE A 220 7.84 -15.07 18.98
C PHE A 220 7.60 -16.33 18.16
N LEU A 221 8.63 -17.16 17.96
CA LEU A 221 8.56 -18.42 17.21
C LEU A 221 7.37 -19.30 17.62
N PRO A 222 7.06 -19.50 18.92
CA PRO A 222 5.92 -20.33 19.30
C PRO A 222 4.57 -19.79 18.82
N LYS A 223 4.44 -18.48 18.68
CA LYS A 223 3.23 -17.83 18.13
C LYS A 223 3.22 -17.90 16.61
N LEU A 224 4.37 -17.71 15.96
CA LEU A 224 4.50 -17.83 14.51
C LEU A 224 4.21 -19.26 14.03
N LEU A 225 4.69 -20.27 14.75
CA LEU A 225 4.39 -21.69 14.45
C LEU A 225 2.90 -22.05 14.56
N LYS A 226 2.09 -21.23 15.26
CA LYS A 226 0.63 -21.38 15.24
C LYS A 226 0.00 -20.91 13.93
N LEU A 227 0.67 -20.02 13.19
CA LEU A 227 0.19 -19.51 11.91
C LEU A 227 0.45 -20.52 10.79
N GLY A 228 1.57 -21.25 10.83
CA GLY A 228 1.83 -22.33 9.88
C GLY A 228 3.28 -22.82 9.85
N LYS A 229 3.69 -23.39 8.72
CA LYS A 229 5.02 -24.00 8.56
C LYS A 229 6.09 -22.91 8.41
N LEU A 230 7.25 -23.16 9.00
CA LEU A 230 8.37 -22.23 9.00
C LEU A 230 9.48 -22.69 8.05
N SER A 231 9.92 -21.77 7.19
CA SER A 231 11.02 -21.91 6.26
C SER A 231 12.04 -20.79 6.52
N ILE A 232 13.26 -21.13 6.95
CA ILE A 232 14.33 -20.12 7.14
C ILE A 232 15.14 -20.06 5.85
N LEU A 233 15.25 -18.87 5.25
CA LEU A 233 16.04 -18.62 4.06
C LEU A 233 17.35 -17.96 4.48
N ASN A 234 18.47 -18.67 4.28
CA ASN A 234 19.79 -18.06 4.31
C ASN A 234 20.14 -17.70 2.86
N PHE A 235 20.34 -16.42 2.57
CA PHE A 235 20.95 -16.00 1.30
C PHE A 235 22.41 -15.65 1.55
N GLU A 236 23.27 -16.23 0.70
CA GLU A 236 24.67 -15.83 0.51
C GLU A 236 24.79 -14.39 0.01
#